data_AF-A0A4P9YQF4-F1
#
_entry.id   AF-A0A4P9YQF4-F1
#
_cell.length_a   1.000
_cell.length_b   1.000
_cell.length_c   1.000
_cell.angle_alpha   90.00
_cell.angle_beta   90.00
_cell.angle_gamma   90.00
#
_symmetry.space_group_name_H-M   'P 1'
#
loop_
_entity.id
_entity.type
_entity.pdbx_description
1 polymer ?
#
loop_
_entity_poly.entity_id
_entity_poly.type
_entity_poly.pdbx_seq_one_letter_code
_entity_poly.pdbx_strand_id
1 'polypeptide(L)' 'MKDYAALNLNILDVGSLSSKTYENITQKNIASVKYIDLNPRDSGIQQEDFLLLESTETFDIICLSL' A
#
# COMPACT_ATOMS: atom_id res chain seq x y z
N MET A 1 -2.05 16.34 -20.44
CA MET A 1 -1.72 15.53 -19.25
C MET A 1 -2.63 15.98 -18.13
N LYS A 2 -3.38 15.08 -17.47
CA LYS A 2 -4.15 15.46 -16.28
C LYS A 2 -3.14 15.69 -15.15
N ASP A 3 -3.15 16.90 -14.60
CA ASP A 3 -2.32 17.29 -13.48
C ASP A 3 -2.95 16.69 -12.22
N TYR A 4 -2.48 15.51 -11.81
CA TYR A 4 -2.80 14.99 -10.49
C TYR A 4 -1.93 15.80 -9.54
N ALA A 5 -2.48 16.90 -9.00
CA ALA A 5 -1.88 17.55 -7.84
C ALA A 5 -1.54 16.45 -6.81
N ALA A 6 -0.36 16.49 -6.19
CA ALA A 6 0.07 15.48 -5.22
C ALA A 6 -1.01 15.28 -4.15
N LEU A 7 -1.79 14.20 -4.27
CA LEU A 7 -2.92 13.93 -3.39
C LEU A 7 -2.45 13.38 -2.04
N ASN A 8 -1.20 12.91 -1.96
CA ASN A 8 -0.56 12.34 -0.77
C ASN A 8 -1.45 11.31 -0.06
N LEU A 9 -2.13 10.44 -0.82
CA LEU A 9 -3.01 9.43 -0.26
C LEU A 9 -2.21 8.35 0.49
N ASN A 10 -2.76 7.83 1.58
CA ASN A 10 -2.19 6.69 2.29
C ASN A 10 -2.98 5.43 1.94
N ILE A 11 -2.31 4.47 1.31
CA ILE A 11 -2.93 3.21 0.87
C ILE A 11 -2.40 2.06 1.73
N LEU A 12 -3.29 1.18 2.16
CA LEU A 12 -2.94 -0.14 2.70
C LEU A 12 -3.27 -1.20 1.66
N ASP A 13 -2.26 -1.94 1.19
CA ASP A 13 -2.43 -3.08 0.29
C ASP A 13 -2.33 -4.40 1.09
N VAL A 14 -3.47 -5.07 1.24
CA VAL A 14 -3.61 -6.30 2.03
C VAL A 14 -3.57 -7.52 1.12
N GLY A 15 -2.77 -8.52 1.50
CA GLY A 15 -2.52 -9.70 0.67
C GLY A 15 -1.61 -9.37 -0.52
N SER A 16 -0.68 -8.42 -0.31
CA SER A 16 0.11 -7.84 -1.39
C SER A 16 0.97 -8.89 -2.11
N LEU A 17 0.75 -9.03 -3.41
CA LEU A 17 1.56 -9.91 -4.26
C LEU A 17 2.95 -9.33 -4.58
N SER A 18 3.08 -8.00 -4.63
CA SER A 18 4.35 -7.31 -4.87
C SER A 18 4.31 -5.86 -4.39
N SER A 19 5.42 -5.39 -3.82
CA SER A 19 5.59 -3.98 -3.45
C SER A 19 5.72 -3.01 -4.64
N LYS A 20 5.64 -3.52 -5.88
CA LYS A 20 5.74 -2.73 -7.12
C LYS A 20 4.40 -2.45 -7.79
N THR A 21 3.31 -3.03 -7.28
CA THR A 21 1.95 -2.87 -7.85
C THR A 21 1.58 -1.39 -8.06
N TYR A 22 2.04 -0.52 -7.17
CA TYR A 22 1.73 0.92 -7.19
C TYR A 22 2.96 1.82 -7.43
N GLU A 23 4.05 1.29 -7.99
CA GLU A 23 5.32 2.03 -8.16
C GLU A 23 5.13 3.35 -8.94
N ASN A 24 4.27 3.35 -9.95
CA ASN A 24 3.99 4.54 -10.76
C ASN A 24 3.34 5.69 -9.98
N ILE A 25 2.55 5.38 -8.94
CA ILE A 25 1.86 6.42 -8.13
C ILE A 25 2.69 6.83 -6.92
N THR A 26 3.52 5.93 -6.37
CA THR A 26 4.47 6.27 -5.31
C THR A 26 5.60 7.15 -5.83
N GLN A 27 6.19 6.83 -6.98
CA GLN A 27 7.26 7.66 -7.60
C GLN A 27 6.79 9.07 -7.98
N LYS A 28 5.49 9.27 -8.19
CA LYS A 28 4.89 10.57 -8.50
C LYS A 28 4.39 11.32 -7.26
N ASN A 29 4.66 10.80 -6.06
CA ASN A 29 4.15 11.35 -4.79
C ASN A 29 2.62 11.55 -4.81
N ILE A 30 1.89 10.67 -5.51
CA ILE A 30 0.42 10.69 -5.52
C ILE A 30 -0.09 9.96 -4.28
N ALA A 31 0.58 8.87 -3.90
CA ALA A 31 0.24 8.06 -2.74
C ALA A 31 1.49 7.48 -2.06
N SER A 32 1.40 7.30 -0.75
CA SER A 32 2.23 6.37 0.01
C SER A 32 1.49 5.04 0.12
N VAL A 33 2.21 3.91 0.16
CA VAL A 33 1.59 2.58 0.24
C VAL A 33 2.30 1.74 1.29
N LYS A 34 1.53 1.22 2.25
CA LYS A 34 1.93 0.13 3.14
C LYS A 34 1.48 -1.19 2.51
N TYR A 35 2.41 -2.12 2.33
CA TYR A 35 2.15 -3.44 1.78
C TYR A 35 2.21 -4.48 2.88
N ILE A 36 1.18 -5.31 3.04
CA ILE A 36 1.15 -6.38 4.04
C ILE A 36 0.70 -7.71 3.44
N ASP A 37 1.26 -8.81 3.94
CA ASP A 37 0.84 -10.17 3.63
C ASP A 37 1.24 -11.11 4.79
N LEU A 38 0.54 -12.23 4.94
CA LEU A 38 0.94 -13.30 5.88
C LEU A 38 2.23 -13.99 5.41
N ASN A 39 2.49 -14.01 4.10
CA ASN A 39 3.60 -14.67 3.42
C ASN A 39 4.24 -13.73 2.37
N PRO A 40 5.06 -12.74 2.79
CA PRO A 40 5.71 -11.80 1.88
C PRO A 40 6.52 -12.47 0.76
N ARG A 41 6.38 -11.95 -0.46
CA ARG A 41 7.09 -12.45 -1.66
C ARG A 41 8.33 -11.63 -2.03
N ASP A 42 8.45 -10.43 -1.49
CA ASP A 42 9.59 -9.54 -1.64
C ASP A 42 9.79 -8.71 -0.36
N SER A 43 10.95 -8.05 -0.24
CA SER A 43 11.35 -7.30 0.97
C SER A 43 10.58 -6.00 1.19
N GLY A 44 9.73 -5.58 0.24
CA GLY A 44 8.91 -4.39 0.37
C GLY A 44 7.55 -4.66 1.02
N ILE A 45 7.21 -5.93 1.28
CA ILE A 45 5.97 -6.37 1.91
C ILE A 45 6.24 -6.73 3.37
N GLN A 46 5.49 -6.13 4.29
CA GLN A 46 5.58 -6.45 5.71
C GLN A 46 4.80 -7.71 6.04
N GLN A 47 5.38 -8.58 6.88
CA GLN A 47 4.70 -9.77 7.35
C GLN A 47 3.73 -9.42 8.48
N GLU A 48 2.46 -9.22 8.15
CA GLU A 48 1.41 -8.84 9.11
C GLU A 48 0.09 -9.54 8.79
N ASP A 49 -0.65 -9.93 9.83
CA ASP A 49 -2.05 -10.39 9.71
C ASP A 49 -2.98 -9.18 9.78
N PHE A 50 -3.73 -8.93 8.70
CA PHE A 50 -4.67 -7.80 8.64
C PHE A 50 -5.73 -7.85 9.75
N LEU A 51 -6.15 -9.05 10.18
CA LEU A 51 -7.13 -9.20 11.25
C LEU A 51 -6.58 -8.80 12.63
N LEU A 52 -5.25 -8.74 12.76
CA LEU A 52 -4.54 -8.38 13.98
C LEU A 52 -3.79 -7.05 13.82
N LEU A 53 -4.04 -6.31 12.74
CA LEU A 53 -3.35 -5.05 12.46
C LEU A 53 -3.78 -3.97 13.46
N GLU A 54 -2.94 -3.76 14.47
CA GLU A 54 -3.02 -2.60 15.35
C GLU A 54 -2.18 -1.47 14.74
N SER A 55 -2.84 -0.44 14.20
CA SER A 55 -2.18 0.73 13.62
C SER A 55 -2.78 2.01 14.16
N THR A 56 -1.91 2.99 14.45
CA THR A 56 -2.30 4.38 14.68
C THR A 56 -2.34 5.18 13.38
N GLU A 57 -1.94 4.57 12.26
CA GLU A 57 -1.98 5.18 10.93
C GLU A 57 -3.42 5.21 10.40
N THR A 58 -3.75 6.28 9.66
CA THR A 58 -5.01 6.39 8.93
C THR A 58 -4.74 6.12 7.46
N PHE A 59 -5.48 5.17 6.89
CA PHE A 59 -5.45 4.86 5.46
C PHE A 59 -6.67 5.44 4.77
N ASP A 60 -6.45 6.12 3.65
CA ASP A 60 -7.52 6.67 2.81
C ASP A 60 -8.16 5.57 1.95
N ILE A 61 -7.35 4.57 1.55
CA ILE A 61 -7.76 3.48 0.68
C ILE A 61 -7.19 2.16 1.23
N ILE A 62 -8.04 1.13 1.29
CA ILE A 62 -7.62 -0.24 1.55
C ILE A 62 -7.84 -1.04 0.26
N CYS A 63 -6.77 -1.61 -0.27
CA CYS A 63 -6.78 -2.53 -1.40
C CYS A 63 -6.75 -3.97 -0.86
N LEU A 64 -7.64 -4.82 -1.37
CA LEU A 64 -7.67 -6.24 -1.05
C LEU A 64 -7.29 -7.00 -2.31
N SER A 65 -6.12 -7.62 -2.30
CA SER A 65 -5.67 -8.48 -3.40
C SER A 65 -6.39 -9.83 -3.32
N LEU A 66 -7.01 -10.26 -4.43
CA LEU A 66 -7.74 -11.52 -4.57
C LEU A 66 -6.90 -12.59 -5.29
#